data_AF-A0A834BIK7-F1
#
_entry.id   AF-A0A834BIK7-F1
#
_cell.length_a   1.000
_cell.length_b   1.000
_cell.length_c   1.000
_cell.angle_alpha   90.00
_cell.angle_beta   90.00
_cell.angle_gamma   90.00
#
_symmetry.space_group_name_H-M   'P 1'
#
loop_
_entity.id
_entity.type
_entity.pdbx_description
1 polymer ?
#
loop_
_entity_poly.entity_id
_entity_poly.type
_entity_poly.pdbx_seq_one_letter_code
_entity_poly.pdbx_strand_id
1 'polypeptide(L)'
;MGKMAAALGSVATLATEPGEDAFRKLFRFYRQSRPGTADLGGVIDFSAAHAGRGTGPGAHKVVRSQLSVSSVSDHDAHRAGLQPVSKWQAYGLEDYPGFIFIPNPFLPGYQWHWVKQCLKLYSQKPNVCNLDKHMTKEETWNLWEQSKEFLRYKEVNKRRPRSLLEKLRWVTLGYHYNWDSKVFEFSC
;
A
#
# COMPACT_ATOMS: atom_id res chain seq x y z
N MET A 1 -16.83 -51.40 4.48
CA MET A 1 -15.61 -50.85 3.84
C MET A 1 -16.00 -49.63 3.02
N GLY A 2 -16.05 -48.45 3.66
CA GLY A 2 -16.46 -47.19 3.03
C GLY A 2 -15.22 -46.35 2.74
N LYS A 3 -14.96 -46.08 1.46
CA LYS A 3 -13.89 -45.21 0.99
C LYS A 3 -14.20 -43.77 1.44
N MET A 4 -13.40 -43.20 2.34
CA MET A 4 -13.43 -41.75 2.57
C MET A 4 -12.59 -41.07 1.50
N ALA A 5 -13.27 -40.39 0.58
CA ALA A 5 -12.65 -39.51 -0.40
C ALA A 5 -12.14 -38.25 0.31
N ALA A 6 -10.86 -37.96 0.11
CA ALA A 6 -10.21 -36.74 0.56
C ALA A 6 -10.84 -35.52 -0.14
N ALA A 7 -11.41 -34.60 0.64
CA ALA A 7 -11.83 -33.29 0.16
C ALA A 7 -10.61 -32.37 0.08
N LEU A 8 -9.87 -32.46 -1.03
CA LEU A 8 -8.91 -31.44 -1.45
C LEU A 8 -9.70 -30.25 -2.01
N GLY A 9 -9.90 -29.23 -1.17
CA GLY A 9 -10.61 -28.00 -1.50
C GLY A 9 -9.85 -27.13 -2.51
N SER A 10 -10.25 -27.24 -3.77
CA SER A 10 -10.17 -26.27 -4.88
C SER A 10 -9.27 -25.04 -4.71
N VAL A 11 -7.98 -25.18 -5.04
CA VAL A 11 -7.23 -24.07 -5.64
C VAL A 11 -7.68 -23.96 -7.09
N ALA A 12 -8.35 -22.86 -7.42
CA ALA A 12 -8.85 -22.56 -8.77
C ALA A 12 -7.84 -22.97 -9.85
N THR A 13 -8.18 -24.02 -10.59
CA THR A 13 -7.38 -24.51 -11.72
C THR A 13 -7.61 -23.57 -12.90
N LEU A 14 -7.07 -22.35 -12.82
CA LEU A 14 -7.00 -21.45 -13.96
C LEU A 14 -6.06 -22.08 -14.98
N ALA A 15 -6.57 -22.30 -16.20
CA ALA A 15 -5.81 -22.87 -17.32
C ALA A 15 -4.52 -22.07 -17.51
N THR A 16 -3.39 -22.77 -17.56
CA THR A 16 -2.07 -22.18 -17.81
C THR A 16 -1.95 -21.86 -19.30
N GLU A 17 -1.94 -20.58 -19.64
CA GLU A 17 -1.43 -20.13 -20.94
C GLU A 17 0.07 -20.50 -21.03
N PRO A 18 0.57 -20.97 -22.18
CA PRO A 18 1.97 -21.36 -22.31
C PRO A 18 2.90 -20.17 -22.01
N GLY A 19 3.79 -20.33 -21.01
CA GLY A 19 4.77 -19.30 -20.60
C GLY A 19 4.37 -18.44 -19.39
N GLU A 20 3.28 -18.77 -18.69
CA GLU A 20 2.89 -18.08 -17.45
C GLU A 20 3.51 -18.72 -16.19
N ASP A 21 4.37 -17.97 -15.49
CA ASP A 21 4.87 -18.37 -14.17
C ASP A 21 3.82 -18.20 -13.05
N ALA A 22 4.08 -18.83 -11.91
CA ALA A 22 3.16 -18.84 -10.76
C ALA A 22 2.84 -17.43 -10.23
N PHE A 23 3.81 -16.50 -10.28
CA PHE A 23 3.62 -15.14 -9.79
C PHE A 23 2.67 -14.36 -10.71
N ARG A 24 2.88 -14.44 -12.03
CA ARG A 24 2.02 -13.79 -13.03
C ARG A 24 0.58 -14.30 -12.95
N LYS A 25 0.41 -15.60 -12.70
CA LYS A 25 -0.91 -16.23 -12.50
C LYS A 25 -1.66 -15.66 -11.30
N LEU A 26 -1.01 -15.63 -10.14
CA LEU A 26 -1.62 -15.06 -8.92
C LEU A 26 -1.87 -13.55 -9.08
N PHE A 27 -0.95 -12.81 -9.68
CA PHE A 27 -1.14 -11.39 -9.95
C PHE A 27 -2.36 -11.14 -10.84
N ARG A 28 -2.50 -11.89 -11.95
CA ARG A 28 -3.66 -11.77 -12.85
C ARG A 28 -4.97 -12.09 -12.15
N PHE A 29 -4.98 -13.16 -11.37
CA PHE A 29 -6.14 -13.55 -10.54
C PHE A 29 -6.58 -12.38 -9.65
N TYR A 30 -5.72 -11.89 -8.76
CA TYR A 30 -6.09 -10.81 -7.82
C TYR A 30 -6.38 -9.47 -8.50
N ARG A 31 -5.75 -9.16 -9.64
CA ARG A 31 -6.04 -7.95 -10.42
C ARG A 31 -7.44 -7.98 -11.02
N GLN A 32 -7.95 -9.16 -11.39
CA GLN A 32 -9.28 -9.33 -12.00
C GLN A 32 -10.37 -9.62 -10.95
N SER A 33 -9.99 -10.02 -9.74
CA SER A 33 -10.89 -10.26 -8.62
C SER A 33 -11.77 -9.04 -8.32
N ARG A 34 -13.08 -9.24 -8.27
CA ARG A 34 -14.03 -8.22 -7.80
C ARG A 34 -14.39 -8.48 -6.34
N PRO A 35 -14.42 -7.44 -5.49
CA PRO A 35 -14.89 -7.58 -4.11
C PRO A 35 -16.29 -8.21 -4.07
N GLY A 36 -16.45 -9.28 -3.31
CA GLY A 36 -17.72 -10.00 -3.13
C GLY A 36 -17.99 -11.16 -4.10
N THR A 37 -17.21 -11.33 -5.17
CA THR A 37 -17.39 -12.47 -6.12
C THR A 37 -16.16 -13.37 -6.23
N ALA A 38 -14.97 -12.83 -5.94
CA ALA A 38 -13.72 -13.58 -6.00
C ALA A 38 -13.33 -14.10 -4.61
N ASP A 39 -12.80 -15.32 -4.56
CA ASP A 39 -12.25 -15.89 -3.34
C ASP A 39 -10.99 -15.14 -2.90
N LEU A 40 -11.09 -14.40 -1.81
CA LEU A 40 -9.99 -13.69 -1.16
C LEU A 40 -9.45 -14.47 0.06
N GLY A 41 -9.89 -15.71 0.29
CA GLY A 41 -9.45 -16.54 1.42
C GLY A 41 -7.94 -16.85 1.44
N GLY A 42 -7.27 -16.73 0.27
CA GLY A 42 -5.81 -16.82 0.17
C GLY A 42 -5.05 -15.56 0.60
N VAL A 43 -5.73 -14.42 0.79
CA VAL A 43 -5.09 -13.16 1.23
C VAL A 43 -4.91 -13.17 2.75
N ILE A 44 -3.69 -12.92 3.21
CA ILE A 44 -3.39 -12.83 4.64
C ILE A 44 -3.92 -11.51 5.19
N ASP A 45 -4.78 -11.58 6.21
CA ASP A 45 -5.22 -10.42 6.98
C ASP A 45 -4.50 -10.37 8.34
N PHE A 46 -3.44 -9.57 8.42
CA PHE A 46 -2.68 -9.36 9.66
C PHE A 46 -3.48 -8.63 10.75
N SER A 47 -4.59 -7.95 10.40
CA SER A 47 -5.50 -7.33 11.37
C SER A 47 -6.46 -8.33 12.01
N ALA A 48 -6.52 -9.57 11.53
CA ALA A 48 -7.24 -10.67 12.17
C ALA A 48 -6.29 -11.66 12.89
N ALA A 49 -4.98 -11.55 12.66
CA ALA A 49 -3.98 -12.50 13.14
C ALA A 49 -3.91 -12.59 14.68
N HIS A 50 -4.13 -11.48 15.40
CA HIS A 50 -4.17 -11.49 16.87
C HIS A 50 -5.34 -12.28 17.47
N ALA A 51 -6.40 -12.54 16.69
CA ALA A 51 -7.54 -13.33 17.16
C ALA A 51 -7.33 -14.85 17.02
N GLY A 52 -6.20 -15.31 16.47
CA GLY A 52 -5.96 -16.73 16.17
C GLY A 52 -6.90 -17.30 15.09
N ARG A 53 -7.60 -16.42 14.35
CA ARG A 53 -8.66 -16.78 13.37
C ARG A 53 -8.22 -16.66 11.91
N GLY A 54 -6.92 -16.81 11.63
CA GLY A 54 -6.47 -16.89 10.25
C GLY A 54 -6.89 -18.25 9.67
N THR A 55 -7.98 -18.28 8.90
CA THR A 55 -8.53 -19.51 8.29
C THR A 55 -7.95 -19.82 6.91
N GLY A 56 -7.12 -18.93 6.37
CA GLY A 56 -6.51 -19.07 5.05
C GLY A 56 -5.25 -19.94 5.03
N PRO A 57 -4.90 -20.55 3.89
CA PRO A 57 -3.71 -21.38 3.74
C PRO A 57 -2.40 -20.62 3.99
N GLY A 58 -2.37 -19.29 3.99
CA GLY A 58 -1.18 -18.50 4.35
C GLY A 58 -1.08 -18.14 5.84
N ALA A 59 -2.14 -18.32 6.62
CA ALA A 59 -2.21 -17.84 8.00
C ALA A 59 -1.27 -18.59 8.95
N HIS A 60 -0.97 -19.86 8.68
CA HIS A 60 -0.06 -20.66 9.49
C HIS A 60 1.39 -20.18 9.42
N LYS A 61 1.75 -19.39 8.40
CA LYS A 61 3.10 -18.84 8.21
C LYS A 61 3.33 -17.53 8.95
N VAL A 62 2.29 -16.96 9.55
CA VAL A 62 2.36 -15.67 10.24
C VAL A 62 2.98 -15.86 11.62
N VAL A 63 4.12 -15.22 11.85
CA VAL A 63 4.87 -15.29 13.12
C VAL A 63 4.88 -13.92 13.81
N ARG A 64 5.00 -13.89 15.13
CA ARG A 64 5.19 -12.63 15.87
C ARG A 64 6.60 -12.08 15.64
N SER A 65 6.68 -10.81 15.25
CA SER A 65 7.94 -10.07 15.20
C SER A 65 8.10 -9.26 16.49
N GLN A 66 9.21 -9.45 17.20
CA GLN A 66 9.50 -8.68 18.40
C GLN A 66 9.93 -7.25 18.02
N LEU A 67 9.38 -6.26 18.72
CA LEU A 67 9.75 -4.86 18.59
C LEU A 67 10.52 -4.42 19.83
N SER A 68 11.47 -3.50 19.66
CA SER A 68 12.15 -2.86 20.79
C SER A 68 11.27 -1.74 21.36
N VAL A 69 10.47 -2.07 22.37
CA VAL A 69 9.48 -1.17 22.99
C VAL A 69 10.13 0.08 23.60
N SER A 70 11.33 -0.05 24.14
CA SER A 70 12.05 1.04 24.82
C SER A 70 12.86 1.94 23.87
N SER A 71 12.98 1.59 22.59
CA SER A 71 13.78 2.36 21.63
C SER A 71 13.12 3.67 21.20
N VAL A 72 11.81 3.83 21.40
CA VAL A 72 11.06 5.04 21.07
C VAL A 72 10.24 5.46 22.28
N SER A 73 10.38 6.70 22.71
CA SER A 73 9.59 7.23 23.82
C SER A 73 8.11 7.38 23.41
N ASP A 74 7.19 7.21 24.36
CA ASP A 74 5.75 7.45 24.12
C ASP A 74 5.49 8.89 23.63
N HIS A 75 6.30 9.85 24.08
CA HIS A 75 6.26 11.23 23.64
C HIS A 75 6.61 11.37 22.14
N ASP A 76 7.68 10.73 21.67
CA ASP A 76 8.07 10.81 20.26
C ASP A 76 7.11 10.05 19.35
N ALA A 77 6.60 8.90 19.80
CA ALA A 77 5.52 8.20 19.10
C ALA A 77 4.28 9.09 18.95
N HIS A 78 3.87 9.76 20.03
CA HIS A 78 2.74 10.68 20.01
C HIS A 78 2.96 11.87 19.08
N ARG A 79 4.16 12.45 19.07
CA ARG A 79 4.53 13.55 18.15
C ARG A 79 4.42 13.14 16.68
N ALA A 80 4.71 11.89 16.35
CA ALA A 80 4.52 11.33 15.01
C ALA A 80 3.07 10.88 14.71
N GLY A 81 2.16 11.00 15.68
CA GLY A 81 0.77 10.55 15.52
C GLY A 81 0.59 9.04 15.66
N LEU A 82 1.45 8.37 16.40
CA LEU A 82 1.47 6.93 16.59
C LEU A 82 1.06 6.54 18.02
N GLN A 83 0.51 5.34 18.18
CA GLN A 83 0.31 4.71 19.48
C GLN A 83 1.67 4.42 20.14
N PRO A 84 1.73 4.29 21.48
CA PRO A 84 2.89 3.71 22.16
C PRO A 84 3.32 2.38 21.54
N VAL A 85 4.63 2.17 21.34
CA VAL A 85 5.17 0.94 20.71
C VAL A 85 4.74 -0.31 21.47
N SER A 86 4.54 -0.21 22.78
CA SER A 86 4.01 -1.29 23.65
C SER A 86 2.64 -1.82 23.22
N LYS A 87 1.85 -1.03 22.48
CA LYS A 87 0.53 -1.43 21.96
C LYS A 87 0.60 -2.04 20.57
N TRP A 88 1.72 -1.88 19.87
CA TRP A 88 1.85 -2.32 18.49
C TRP A 88 1.86 -3.84 18.40
N GLN A 89 1.29 -4.34 17.31
CA GLN A 89 1.36 -5.74 16.95
C GLN A 89 2.24 -5.82 15.71
N ALA A 90 3.35 -6.55 15.75
CA ALA A 90 4.19 -6.76 14.58
C ALA A 90 4.25 -8.24 14.24
N TYR A 91 4.29 -8.52 12.94
CA TYR A 91 4.27 -9.87 12.40
C TYR A 91 5.32 -10.01 11.31
N GLY A 92 5.88 -11.20 11.18
CA GLY A 92 6.68 -11.62 10.04
C GLY A 92 6.01 -12.79 9.32
N LEU A 93 6.69 -13.31 8.30
CA LEU A 93 6.35 -14.57 7.66
C LEU A 93 7.55 -15.51 7.76
N GLU A 94 7.31 -16.76 8.14
CA GLU A 94 8.36 -17.77 8.42
C GLU A 94 9.40 -17.88 7.30
N ASP A 95 8.95 -17.93 6.05
CA ASP A 95 9.81 -18.08 4.86
C ASP A 95 10.42 -16.76 4.35
N TYR A 96 10.14 -15.61 4.99
CA TYR A 96 10.52 -14.28 4.53
C TYR A 96 11.26 -13.50 5.61
N PRO A 97 12.51 -13.89 5.94
CA PRO A 97 13.30 -13.19 6.95
C PRO A 97 13.51 -11.72 6.54
N GLY A 98 13.37 -10.82 7.52
CA GLY A 98 13.47 -9.37 7.31
C GLY A 98 12.15 -8.70 6.90
N PHE A 99 11.10 -9.47 6.57
CA PHE A 99 9.76 -8.92 6.36
C PHE A 99 9.07 -8.64 7.70
N ILE A 100 8.61 -7.40 7.89
CA ILE A 100 7.84 -6.99 9.07
C ILE A 100 6.58 -6.27 8.60
N PHE A 101 5.43 -6.75 9.07
CA PHE A 101 4.13 -6.11 8.88
C PHE A 101 3.60 -5.59 10.22
N ILE A 102 3.22 -4.32 10.25
CA ILE A 102 2.65 -3.65 11.42
C ILE A 102 1.26 -3.15 11.02
N PRO A 103 0.16 -3.76 11.51
CA PRO A 103 -1.18 -3.23 11.31
C PRO A 103 -1.30 -1.83 11.93
N ASN A 104 -2.17 -1.01 11.35
CA ASN A 104 -2.37 0.41 11.66
C ASN A 104 -1.93 0.85 13.07
N PRO A 105 -0.70 1.40 13.22
CA PRO A 105 -0.18 1.84 14.50
C PRO A 105 -0.54 3.32 14.82
N PHE A 106 -1.32 3.99 13.96
CA PHE A 106 -1.62 5.40 14.11
C PHE A 106 -2.64 5.66 15.22
N LEU A 107 -2.51 6.82 15.86
CA LEU A 107 -3.57 7.38 16.68
C LEU A 107 -4.80 7.67 15.80
N PRO A 108 -6.03 7.53 16.34
CA PRO A 108 -7.24 7.86 15.60
C PRO A 108 -7.17 9.26 14.98
N GLY A 109 -7.47 9.36 13.69
CA GLY A 109 -7.46 10.62 12.94
C GLY A 109 -6.09 11.08 12.39
N TYR A 110 -4.97 10.57 12.89
CA TYR A 110 -3.64 11.04 12.47
C TYR A 110 -3.23 10.58 11.07
N GLN A 111 -3.84 9.53 10.52
CA GLN A 111 -3.65 9.17 9.12
C GLN A 111 -4.00 10.32 8.16
N TRP A 112 -5.01 11.15 8.51
CA TRP A 112 -5.41 12.29 7.68
C TRP A 112 -4.32 13.36 7.60
N HIS A 113 -3.50 13.53 8.64
CA HIS A 113 -2.34 14.40 8.60
C HIS A 113 -1.40 13.93 7.47
N TRP A 114 -0.97 12.67 7.51
CA TRP A 114 -0.03 12.12 6.53
C TRP A 114 -0.60 12.07 5.11
N VAL A 115 -1.87 11.73 4.94
CA VAL A 115 -2.58 11.82 3.65
C VAL A 115 -2.55 13.24 3.10
N LYS A 116 -2.84 14.24 3.93
CA LYS A 116 -2.78 15.66 3.54
C LYS A 116 -1.36 16.05 3.15
N GLN A 117 -0.34 15.64 3.91
CA GLN A 117 1.05 15.94 3.56
C GLN A 117 1.42 15.36 2.18
N CYS A 118 1.08 14.10 1.89
CA CYS A 118 1.34 13.46 0.60
C CYS A 118 0.66 14.16 -0.59
N LEU A 119 -0.61 14.55 -0.43
CA LEU A 119 -1.41 15.10 -1.54
C LEU A 119 -1.25 16.61 -1.73
N LYS A 120 -0.93 17.34 -0.65
CA LYS A 120 -0.87 18.81 -0.68
C LYS A 120 0.55 19.36 -0.63
N LEU A 121 1.42 18.82 0.23
CA LEU A 121 2.73 19.42 0.48
C LEU A 121 3.84 18.72 -0.30
N TYR A 122 3.95 17.40 -0.17
CA TYR A 122 5.07 16.64 -0.75
C TYR A 122 5.04 16.65 -2.27
N SER A 123 3.85 16.77 -2.87
CA SER A 123 3.71 16.91 -4.31
C SER A 123 4.15 18.27 -4.88
N GLN A 124 4.44 19.26 -4.03
CA GLN A 124 4.88 20.59 -4.46
C GLN A 124 6.39 20.66 -4.66
N LYS A 125 6.83 21.70 -5.37
CA LYS A 125 8.24 22.05 -5.50
C LYS A 125 8.83 22.40 -4.12
N PRO A 126 10.11 22.04 -3.86
CA PRO A 126 11.13 21.58 -4.81
C PRO A 126 11.10 20.09 -5.16
N ASN A 127 10.17 19.29 -4.62
CA ASN A 127 10.15 17.85 -4.86
C ASN A 127 9.85 17.51 -6.33
N VAL A 128 10.40 16.38 -6.77
CA VAL A 128 10.24 15.88 -8.15
C VAL A 128 9.11 14.86 -8.21
N CYS A 129 8.22 15.06 -9.18
CA CYS A 129 7.08 14.18 -9.45
C CYS A 129 6.97 13.81 -10.93
N ASN A 130 6.11 12.85 -11.26
CA ASN A 130 5.94 12.37 -12.64
C ASN A 130 5.45 13.43 -13.63
N LEU A 131 4.80 14.49 -13.16
CA LEU A 131 4.25 15.54 -14.01
C LEU A 131 5.35 16.42 -14.59
N ASP A 132 6.49 16.51 -13.90
CA ASP A 132 7.62 17.38 -14.25
C ASP A 132 8.29 16.99 -15.57
N LYS A 133 8.14 15.73 -16.00
CA LYS A 133 8.67 15.27 -17.29
C LYS A 133 7.95 15.85 -18.50
N HIS A 134 6.72 16.36 -18.32
CA HIS A 134 5.83 16.76 -19.41
C HIS A 134 5.16 18.12 -19.20
N MET A 135 5.42 18.79 -18.07
CA MET A 135 4.81 20.05 -17.69
C MET A 135 5.88 21.00 -17.19
N THR A 136 5.65 22.30 -17.34
CA THR A 136 6.58 23.31 -16.83
C THR A 136 6.49 23.44 -15.31
N LYS A 137 7.45 24.14 -14.70
CA LYS A 137 7.45 24.38 -13.24
C LYS A 137 6.27 25.25 -12.82
N GLU A 138 5.85 26.17 -13.67
CA GLU A 138 4.74 27.09 -13.43
C GLU A 138 3.41 26.33 -13.40
N GLU A 139 3.24 25.37 -14.32
CA GLU A 139 2.06 24.50 -14.37
C GLU A 139 1.97 23.57 -13.14
N THR A 140 3.11 23.15 -12.58
CA THR A 140 3.17 22.18 -11.47
C THR A 140 3.42 22.80 -10.10
N TRP A 141 3.62 24.12 -10.01
CA TRP A 141 4.00 24.83 -8.78
C TRP A 141 3.05 24.55 -7.61
N ASN A 142 1.74 24.49 -7.86
CA ASN A 142 0.74 24.23 -6.83
C ASN A 142 -0.38 23.29 -7.32
N LEU A 143 -0.06 22.01 -7.43
CA LEU A 143 -0.99 20.95 -7.86
C LEU A 143 -2.29 20.91 -7.06
N TRP A 144 -2.21 21.17 -5.74
CA TRP A 144 -3.37 21.11 -4.85
C TRP A 144 -4.36 22.23 -5.13
N GLU A 145 -3.94 23.50 -5.11
CA GLU A 145 -4.87 24.62 -5.33
C GLU A 145 -5.46 24.58 -6.74
N GLN A 146 -4.66 24.22 -7.74
CA GLN A 146 -5.17 24.03 -9.11
C GLN A 146 -6.18 22.88 -9.22
N SER A 147 -6.06 21.83 -8.40
CA SER A 147 -7.00 20.70 -8.43
C SER A 147 -8.19 20.87 -7.50
N LYS A 148 -8.13 21.78 -6.51
CA LYS A 148 -9.14 21.90 -5.44
C LYS A 148 -10.52 22.30 -5.98
N GLU A 149 -10.56 23.26 -6.90
CA GLU A 149 -11.78 23.68 -7.60
C GLU A 149 -12.38 22.49 -8.37
N PHE A 150 -11.55 21.81 -9.17
CA PHE A 150 -11.93 20.65 -9.97
C PHE A 150 -12.43 19.47 -9.12
N LEU A 151 -11.85 19.23 -7.94
CA LEU A 151 -12.26 18.14 -7.04
C LEU A 151 -13.57 18.45 -6.31
N ARG A 152 -13.86 19.73 -6.03
CA ARG A 152 -15.12 20.16 -5.41
C ARG A 152 -16.30 20.05 -6.37
N TYR A 153 -16.07 20.33 -7.65
CA TYR A 153 -17.13 20.30 -8.66
C TYR A 153 -17.35 18.88 -9.18
N LYS A 154 -18.26 18.12 -8.54
CA LYS A 154 -18.71 16.81 -9.03
C LYS A 154 -19.75 16.99 -10.13
N GLU A 155 -19.32 17.30 -11.34
CA GLU A 155 -20.19 17.16 -12.51
C GLU A 155 -20.38 15.67 -12.79
N VAL A 156 -21.50 15.10 -12.30
CA VAL A 156 -21.76 13.65 -12.28
C VAL A 156 -21.93 13.05 -13.69
N ASN A 157 -22.21 13.89 -14.70
CA ASN A 157 -22.72 13.42 -16.00
C ASN A 157 -21.83 13.74 -17.22
N LYS A 158 -20.65 14.35 -17.07
CA LYS A 158 -19.75 14.62 -18.20
C LYS A 158 -18.37 14.00 -18.01
N ARG A 159 -17.85 13.36 -19.06
CA ARG A 159 -16.45 12.93 -19.13
C ARG A 159 -15.57 14.18 -19.09
N ARG A 160 -15.04 14.50 -17.91
CA ARG A 160 -14.12 15.62 -17.71
C ARG A 160 -12.66 15.18 -17.87
N PRO A 161 -11.75 16.08 -18.27
CA PRO A 161 -10.32 15.81 -18.19
C PRO A 161 -9.91 15.60 -16.73
N ARG A 162 -8.92 14.71 -16.50
CA ARG A 162 -8.39 14.46 -15.17
C ARG A 162 -7.67 15.69 -14.62
N SER A 163 -7.89 16.01 -13.34
CA SER A 163 -7.12 17.04 -12.63
C SER A 163 -5.64 16.65 -12.52
N LEU A 164 -4.77 17.61 -12.17
CA LEU A 164 -3.36 17.31 -11.97
C LEU A 164 -3.15 16.32 -10.81
N LEU A 165 -3.91 16.47 -9.72
CA LEU A 165 -3.86 15.51 -8.62
C LEU A 165 -4.30 14.10 -9.06
N GLU A 166 -5.31 13.98 -9.94
CA GLU A 166 -5.74 12.70 -10.53
C GLU A 166 -4.71 12.11 -11.53
N LYS A 167 -3.79 12.94 -12.06
CA LYS A 167 -2.67 12.53 -12.93
C LYS A 167 -1.38 12.23 -12.16
N LEU A 168 -1.28 12.60 -10.89
CA LEU A 168 -0.13 12.30 -10.03
C LEU A 168 0.01 10.78 -9.84
N ARG A 169 1.24 10.27 -9.95
CA ARG A 169 1.57 8.83 -9.83
C ARG A 169 2.69 8.57 -8.85
N TRP A 170 3.70 9.45 -8.80
CA TRP A 170 4.80 9.32 -7.85
C TRP A 170 5.40 10.70 -7.53
N VAL A 171 6.04 10.77 -6.37
CA VAL A 171 6.83 11.89 -5.85
C VAL A 171 8.08 11.29 -5.22
N THR A 172 9.23 11.93 -5.38
CA THR A 172 10.49 11.57 -4.71
C THR A 172 10.89 12.67 -3.73
N LEU A 173 11.41 12.27 -2.56
CA LEU A 173 11.82 13.16 -1.47
C LEU A 173 13.27 12.88 -1.09
N GLY A 174 14.05 13.92 -0.79
CA GLY A 174 15.47 13.76 -0.43
C GLY A 174 16.34 13.46 -1.65
N TYR A 175 17.13 12.38 -1.61
CA TYR A 175 17.87 11.93 -2.78
C TYR A 175 16.89 11.41 -3.84
N HIS A 176 16.91 12.04 -5.01
CA HIS A 176 15.96 11.72 -6.05
C HIS A 176 16.41 10.48 -6.80
N TYR A 177 15.51 9.50 -6.90
CA TYR A 177 15.76 8.30 -7.68
C TYR A 177 15.61 8.62 -9.17
N ASN A 178 16.68 8.41 -9.92
CA ASN A 178 16.66 8.56 -11.35
C ASN A 178 16.15 7.25 -11.99
N TRP A 179 14.94 7.30 -12.55
CA TRP A 179 14.28 6.14 -13.16
C TRP A 179 15.02 5.58 -14.38
N ASP A 180 15.84 6.39 -15.05
CA ASP A 180 16.57 6.01 -16.26
C ASP A 180 17.92 5.36 -15.90
N SER A 181 18.72 5.99 -15.02
CA SER A 181 20.02 5.46 -14.57
C SER A 181 19.90 4.40 -13.46
N LYS A 182 18.74 4.32 -12.80
CA LYS A 182 18.45 3.45 -11.66
C LYS A 182 19.34 3.67 -10.44
N VAL A 183 19.90 4.87 -10.30
CA VAL A 183 20.71 5.29 -9.14
C VAL A 183 20.09 6.48 -8.42
N PHE A 184 20.54 6.71 -7.18
CA PHE A 184 20.17 7.90 -6.42
C PHE A 184 21.13 9.05 -6.73
N GLU A 185 20.57 10.23 -6.97
CA GLU A 185 21.32 11.44 -7.26
C GLU A 185 20.94 12.55 -6.26
N PHE A 186 21.92 13.38 -5.91
CA PHE A 186 21.69 14.59 -5.13
C PHE A 186 21.43 15.73 -6.11
N SER A 187 20.22 16.26 -6.13
CA SER A 187 19.89 17.46 -6.90
C SER A 187 19.45 18.55 -5.93
N CYS A 188 20.31 19.57 -5.77
CA CYS A 188 20.01 20.81 -5.06
C CYS A 188 19.23 21.79 -5.94
#